data_AF-A0A0L6UPL9-F1
#
_entry.id   AF-A0A0L6UPL9-F1
#
_cell.length_a   1.000
_cell.length_b   1.000
_cell.length_c   1.000
_cell.angle_alpha   90.00
_cell.angle_beta   90.00
_cell.angle_gamma   90.00
#
_symmetry.space_group_name_H-M   'P 1'
#
loop_
_entity.id
_entity.type
_entity.pdbx_description
1 polymer ?
#
loop_
_entity_poly.entity_id
_entity_poly.type
_entity_poly.pdbx_seq_one_letter_code
_entity_poly.pdbx_strand_id
1 'polypeptide(L)'
;MPKASKPTGGVKCKNNGKRHEEKQAADEDYEQVFQLAVKLEEQGERYQFGAKAKRNYEQAIQSYRHSIDLLTSNPLGRSPSDGFNSHFNLARVLVHFGTTFASAPSECLDFVRRGIHEYQLAIECVTKDSNHSDEIDARYNLGLSMSTMAEMLSGGATPTEDLNGVLSHQSPAIQIWKQAKEELSRAYHLQERLLANSPNLGPLAAPIDQVDETTNHSLYDTPQQSQPASPMNTETALVEELFVITPSVLIDTLFDICEVFLSIYPSEPESALTELRHYVQQLQAINQLIETSVDSNFSRRFEIDSLICTIELTTVEHALSETLMNADSSSFSVIAEMSQKLTTVNQKLDELSQDSVALEQDFVKLLGLANNFSSLCTATCSLIAIQSKNANTTITDSRIDAIKLLIERTMALYSTILGKLKESKLRPIKQIRPHEASSYISSSLVGQSELALILELLDRQREGQPPSQTTKSFDLAIEAYNQSLAPYVISRDPTPNSFKLAFSSYSAACSANEKEGRNEWANFSARLESIKWLLRCKFHHVTSPSHDHDPHEHPGFDLEQIIKNQLSPLITKLSLSPADLVKFYEDLQDDTVYILSDSIEKSLFKLLLRSP
;
A
#
# COMPACT_ATOMS: atom_id res chain seq x y z
N MET A 1 -23.50 7.80 46.92
CA MET A 1 -24.76 7.63 47.69
C MET A 1 -25.86 8.38 46.93
N PRO A 2 -27.02 7.76 46.70
CA PRO A 2 -27.93 7.32 47.76
C PRO A 2 -27.91 5.80 48.00
N LYS A 3 -28.28 5.41 49.23
CA LYS A 3 -28.43 4.04 49.73
C LYS A 3 -29.92 3.67 49.76
N ALA A 4 -30.16 2.35 49.69
CA ALA A 4 -31.32 1.55 50.15
C ALA A 4 -31.80 0.66 48.99
N SER A 5 -32.07 -0.64 49.13
CA SER A 5 -32.31 -1.47 50.30
C SER A 5 -32.22 -2.94 49.88
N LYS A 6 -31.59 -3.79 50.70
CA LYS A 6 -31.70 -5.25 50.64
C LYS A 6 -33.10 -5.68 51.10
N PRO A 7 -33.62 -6.80 50.58
CA PRO A 7 -34.30 -7.76 51.43
C PRO A 7 -33.57 -9.11 51.41
N THR A 8 -33.25 -9.54 52.62
CA THR A 8 -32.91 -10.90 53.03
C THR A 8 -34.06 -11.85 52.77
N GLY A 9 -33.79 -12.99 52.14
CA GLY A 9 -34.73 -14.08 52.00
C GLY A 9 -34.01 -15.36 51.57
N GLY A 10 -33.34 -16.03 52.51
CA GLY A 10 -32.76 -17.34 52.28
C GLY A 10 -33.84 -18.41 52.27
N VAL A 11 -33.95 -19.16 51.16
CA VAL A 11 -34.67 -20.44 51.12
C VAL A 11 -33.81 -21.47 50.39
N LYS A 12 -33.18 -22.32 51.22
CA LYS A 12 -32.81 -23.73 51.04
C LYS A 12 -32.53 -24.22 49.61
N CYS A 13 -31.26 -24.53 49.38
CA CYS A 13 -30.77 -25.53 48.44
C CYS A 13 -31.62 -26.81 48.46
N LYS A 14 -32.21 -27.16 47.32
CA LYS A 14 -32.44 -28.55 46.94
C LYS A 14 -31.53 -28.86 45.77
N ASN A 15 -30.48 -29.63 46.06
CA ASN A 15 -29.76 -30.44 45.10
C ASN A 15 -30.78 -31.21 44.25
N ASN A 16 -30.76 -31.01 42.94
CA ASN A 16 -31.07 -32.01 41.92
C ASN A 16 -30.81 -31.37 40.55
N GLY A 17 -29.64 -31.65 39.98
CA GLY A 17 -29.26 -31.13 38.67
C GLY A 17 -27.96 -31.67 38.07
N LYS A 18 -27.30 -32.66 38.69
CA LYS A 18 -26.17 -33.40 38.07
C LYS A 18 -26.68 -34.45 37.08
N ARG A 19 -27.45 -34.02 36.08
CA ARG A 19 -27.89 -34.83 34.91
C ARG A 19 -28.19 -33.96 33.68
N HIS A 20 -27.60 -32.77 33.58
CA HIS A 20 -27.75 -31.90 32.41
C HIS A 20 -26.44 -31.45 31.75
N GLU A 21 -25.27 -31.84 32.27
CA GLU A 21 -23.98 -31.50 31.66
C GLU A 21 -23.51 -32.53 30.61
N GLU A 22 -24.07 -33.75 30.58
CA GLU A 22 -23.76 -34.77 29.57
C GLU A 22 -24.76 -34.82 28.40
N LYS A 23 -25.73 -33.90 28.36
CA LYS A 23 -26.74 -33.78 27.28
C LYS A 23 -26.88 -32.34 26.75
N GLN A 24 -25.90 -31.49 27.04
CA GLN A 24 -25.75 -30.14 26.49
C GLN A 24 -24.63 -30.04 25.43
N ALA A 25 -24.09 -31.17 24.96
CA ALA A 25 -23.59 -31.28 23.59
C ALA A 25 -24.80 -31.40 22.63
N ALA A 26 -25.76 -30.49 22.77
CA ALA A 26 -26.82 -30.33 21.79
C ALA A 26 -26.12 -29.74 20.56
N ASP A 27 -26.22 -30.43 19.42
CA ASP A 27 -25.69 -30.04 18.11
C ASP A 27 -25.59 -28.51 18.00
N GLU A 28 -24.37 -27.98 18.11
CA GLU A 28 -24.14 -26.58 17.80
C GLU A 28 -24.43 -26.43 16.31
N ASP A 29 -25.49 -25.68 16.01
CA ASP A 29 -25.94 -25.50 14.64
C ASP A 29 -25.02 -24.51 13.93
N TYR A 30 -24.51 -24.91 12.77
CA TYR A 30 -23.66 -24.11 11.89
C TYR A 30 -24.17 -22.67 11.76
N GLU A 31 -25.48 -22.51 11.50
CA GLU A 31 -26.06 -21.19 11.26
C GLU A 31 -25.90 -20.26 12.46
N GLN A 32 -26.06 -20.79 13.68
CA GLN A 32 -25.90 -19.99 14.89
C GLN A 32 -24.44 -19.54 15.09
N VAL A 33 -23.49 -20.43 14.80
CA VAL A 33 -22.06 -20.16 14.91
C VAL A 33 -21.61 -19.16 13.84
N PHE A 34 -22.06 -19.34 12.60
CA PHE A 34 -21.76 -18.46 11.49
C PHE A 34 -22.33 -17.05 11.71
N GLN A 35 -23.60 -16.93 12.13
CA GLN A 35 -24.21 -15.64 12.45
C GLN A 35 -23.55 -14.96 13.65
N LEU A 36 -23.05 -15.72 14.63
CA LEU A 36 -22.23 -15.18 15.70
C LEU A 36 -20.92 -14.60 15.17
N ALA A 37 -20.26 -15.29 14.23
CA ALA A 37 -19.03 -14.83 13.59
C ALA A 37 -19.25 -13.49 12.87
N VAL A 38 -20.29 -13.40 12.01
CA VAL A 38 -20.69 -12.17 11.30
C VAL A 38 -20.94 -11.02 12.29
N LYS A 39 -21.72 -11.28 13.34
CA LYS A 39 -22.02 -10.27 14.36
C LYS A 39 -20.78 -9.76 15.11
N LEU A 40 -19.80 -10.62 15.34
CA LEU A 40 -18.52 -10.26 15.96
C LEU A 40 -17.68 -9.43 15.00
N GLU A 41 -17.61 -9.83 13.72
CA GLU A 41 -16.94 -9.06 12.68
C GLU A 41 -17.54 -7.65 12.56
N GLU A 42 -18.85 -7.52 12.41
CA GLU A 42 -19.53 -6.22 12.35
C GLU A 42 -19.25 -5.36 13.60
N GLN A 43 -19.17 -5.99 14.78
CA GLN A 43 -18.80 -5.25 15.99
C GLN A 43 -17.35 -4.76 15.93
N GLY A 44 -16.43 -5.58 15.39
CA GLY A 44 -15.07 -5.18 15.07
C GLY A 44 -15.05 -3.94 14.17
N GLU A 45 -15.77 -4.00 13.05
CA GLU A 45 -15.88 -2.91 12.06
C GLU A 45 -16.46 -1.63 12.68
N ARG A 46 -17.47 -1.74 13.54
CA ARG A 46 -18.06 -0.59 14.25
C ARG A 46 -17.08 0.08 15.21
N TYR A 47 -16.16 -0.67 15.84
CA TYR A 47 -15.10 -0.09 16.66
C TYR A 47 -13.92 0.42 15.83
N GLN A 48 -13.75 -0.08 14.61
CA GLN A 48 -12.69 0.21 13.64
C GLN A 48 -11.27 -0.16 14.09
N PHE A 49 -10.88 0.16 15.32
CA PHE A 49 -9.52 -0.03 15.85
C PHE A 49 -9.47 -0.20 17.37
N GLY A 50 -8.27 -0.55 17.87
CA GLY A 50 -7.96 -0.70 19.30
C GLY A 50 -8.36 -2.06 19.88
N ALA A 51 -8.02 -2.28 21.15
CA ALA A 51 -8.19 -3.56 21.85
C ALA A 51 -9.60 -4.17 21.75
N LYS A 52 -10.64 -3.34 21.65
CA LYS A 52 -12.02 -3.82 21.53
C LYS A 52 -12.32 -4.33 20.12
N ALA A 53 -11.90 -3.62 19.07
CA ALA A 53 -12.03 -4.11 17.70
C ALA A 53 -11.24 -5.41 17.53
N LYS A 54 -9.97 -5.41 17.98
CA LYS A 54 -9.09 -6.59 17.96
C LYS A 54 -9.74 -7.84 18.58
N ARG A 55 -10.25 -7.74 19.81
CA ARG A 55 -10.92 -8.86 20.49
C ARG A 55 -12.14 -9.39 19.73
N ASN A 56 -12.93 -8.50 19.11
CA ASN A 56 -14.08 -8.92 18.32
C ASN A 56 -13.64 -9.68 17.07
N TYR A 57 -12.63 -9.19 16.35
CA TYR A 57 -12.07 -9.92 15.21
C TYR A 57 -11.43 -11.26 15.61
N GLU A 58 -10.70 -11.34 16.72
CA GLU A 58 -10.17 -12.60 17.25
C GLU A 58 -11.29 -13.63 17.50
N GLN A 59 -12.40 -13.20 18.08
CA GLN A 59 -13.57 -14.05 18.33
C GLN A 59 -14.30 -14.42 17.02
N ALA A 60 -14.37 -13.50 16.05
CA ALA A 60 -14.93 -13.77 14.73
C ALA A 60 -14.12 -14.85 13.99
N ILE A 61 -12.79 -14.76 14.00
CA ILE A 61 -11.87 -15.77 13.42
C ILE A 61 -12.14 -17.15 14.03
N GLN A 62 -12.25 -17.22 15.37
CA GLN A 62 -12.53 -18.48 16.06
C GLN A 62 -13.91 -19.04 15.67
N SER A 63 -14.91 -18.17 15.56
CA SER A 63 -16.28 -18.57 15.23
C SER A 63 -16.40 -19.05 13.77
N TYR A 64 -15.75 -18.38 12.81
CA TYR A 64 -15.72 -18.85 11.41
C TYR A 64 -14.97 -20.18 11.26
N ARG A 65 -13.86 -20.38 11.97
CA ARG A 65 -13.19 -21.70 11.98
C ARG A 65 -14.11 -22.79 12.51
N HIS A 66 -14.82 -22.49 13.59
CA HIS A 66 -15.78 -23.42 14.15
C HIS A 66 -16.94 -23.73 13.20
N SER A 67 -17.42 -22.74 12.42
CA SER A 67 -18.44 -23.00 11.40
C SER A 67 -17.91 -23.93 10.30
N ILE A 68 -16.65 -23.79 9.87
CA ILE A 68 -15.99 -24.70 8.91
C ILE A 68 -15.85 -26.12 9.48
N ASP A 69 -15.47 -26.26 10.75
CA ASP A 69 -15.35 -27.56 11.43
C ASP A 69 -16.69 -28.29 11.47
N LEU A 70 -17.79 -27.55 11.72
CA LEU A 70 -19.16 -28.09 11.69
C LEU A 70 -19.59 -28.53 10.29
N LEU A 71 -19.23 -27.78 9.24
CA LEU A 71 -19.49 -28.18 7.84
C LEU A 71 -18.75 -29.47 7.48
N THR A 72 -17.51 -29.60 7.92
CA THR A 72 -16.67 -30.78 7.67
C THR A 72 -17.18 -32.01 8.43
N SER A 73 -17.65 -31.81 9.66
CA SER A 73 -18.16 -32.87 10.53
C SER A 73 -19.56 -33.35 10.16
N ASN A 74 -20.38 -32.49 9.54
CA ASN A 74 -21.74 -32.82 9.12
C ASN A 74 -22.07 -32.28 7.72
N PRO A 75 -21.54 -32.91 6.65
CA PRO A 75 -21.72 -32.45 5.28
C PRO A 75 -23.12 -32.74 4.71
N LEU A 76 -23.88 -33.64 5.34
CA LEU A 76 -25.19 -34.09 4.85
C LEU A 76 -26.27 -33.03 5.16
N GLY A 77 -26.73 -32.32 4.13
CA GLY A 77 -27.83 -31.35 4.22
C GLY A 77 -27.39 -29.89 4.33
N ARG A 78 -26.11 -29.58 4.09
CA ARG A 78 -25.59 -28.21 4.02
C ARG A 78 -25.54 -27.70 2.58
N SER A 79 -25.76 -26.40 2.40
CA SER A 79 -25.67 -25.78 1.09
C SER A 79 -24.20 -25.66 0.69
N PRO A 80 -23.82 -25.93 -0.57
CA PRO A 80 -22.47 -25.64 -1.05
C PRO A 80 -22.02 -24.18 -0.80
N SER A 81 -22.95 -23.23 -0.83
CA SER A 81 -22.74 -21.82 -0.48
C SER A 81 -22.28 -21.60 0.96
N ASP A 82 -22.62 -22.51 1.89
CA ASP A 82 -22.20 -22.40 3.30
C ASP A 82 -20.68 -22.52 3.44
N GLY A 83 -20.09 -23.44 2.66
CA GLY A 83 -18.64 -23.62 2.57
C GLY A 83 -17.96 -22.37 2.04
N PHE A 84 -18.47 -21.83 0.93
CA PHE A 84 -17.97 -20.57 0.36
C PHE A 84 -18.01 -19.43 1.40
N ASN A 85 -19.19 -19.17 1.98
CA ASN A 85 -19.41 -18.06 2.90
C ASN A 85 -18.51 -18.14 4.14
N SER A 86 -18.30 -19.35 4.68
CA SER A 86 -17.43 -19.54 5.85
C SER A 86 -15.95 -19.31 5.51
N HIS A 87 -15.45 -19.90 4.43
CA HIS A 87 -14.06 -19.72 4.01
C HIS A 87 -13.77 -18.29 3.55
N PHE A 88 -14.64 -17.70 2.73
CA PHE A 88 -14.49 -16.33 2.22
C PHE A 88 -14.45 -15.29 3.35
N ASN A 89 -15.39 -15.35 4.31
CA ASN A 89 -15.40 -14.40 5.41
C ASN A 89 -14.24 -14.63 6.39
N LEU A 90 -13.86 -15.89 6.65
CA LEU A 90 -12.66 -16.17 7.43
C LEU A 90 -11.42 -15.55 6.77
N ALA A 91 -11.27 -15.72 5.45
CA ALA A 91 -10.17 -15.17 4.67
C ALA A 91 -10.09 -13.65 4.80
N ARG A 92 -11.22 -12.95 4.57
CA ARG A 92 -11.34 -11.50 4.70
C ARG A 92 -10.92 -11.01 6.08
N VAL A 93 -11.46 -11.64 7.14
CA VAL A 93 -11.13 -11.26 8.52
C VAL A 93 -9.66 -11.52 8.83
N LEU A 94 -9.08 -12.64 8.38
CA LEU A 94 -7.67 -12.96 8.62
C LEU A 94 -6.74 -11.92 7.98
N VAL A 95 -6.98 -11.54 6.70
CA VAL A 95 -6.17 -10.54 6.00
C VAL A 95 -6.32 -9.16 6.65
N HIS A 96 -7.55 -8.76 6.99
CA HIS A 96 -7.80 -7.52 7.72
C HIS A 96 -7.11 -7.51 9.08
N PHE A 97 -7.16 -8.62 9.81
CA PHE A 97 -6.52 -8.76 11.10
C PHE A 97 -4.99 -8.67 11.00
N GLY A 98 -4.39 -9.37 10.04
CA GLY A 98 -2.96 -9.37 9.79
C GLY A 98 -2.43 -7.98 9.41
N THR A 99 -3.17 -7.21 8.64
CA THR A 99 -2.76 -5.87 8.21
C THR A 99 -2.96 -4.80 9.29
N THR A 100 -3.98 -4.95 10.15
CA THR A 100 -4.44 -3.89 11.07
C THR A 100 -4.08 -4.13 12.53
N PHE A 101 -4.10 -5.38 13.01
CA PHE A 101 -4.04 -5.70 14.45
C PHE A 101 -2.86 -6.57 14.88
N ALA A 102 -2.27 -7.34 13.95
CA ALA A 102 -1.06 -8.10 14.23
C ALA A 102 0.09 -7.16 14.62
N SER A 103 0.94 -7.62 15.53
CA SER A 103 1.92 -6.75 16.20
C SER A 103 3.36 -6.93 15.73
N ALA A 104 3.65 -8.05 15.08
CA ALA A 104 4.97 -8.33 14.52
C ALA A 104 4.85 -8.56 13.00
N PRO A 105 5.83 -8.12 12.19
CA PRO A 105 5.86 -8.34 10.74
C PRO A 105 5.60 -9.81 10.34
N SER A 106 6.22 -10.74 11.06
CA SER A 106 6.06 -12.18 10.82
C SER A 106 4.66 -12.68 11.16
N GLU A 107 4.03 -12.13 12.20
CA GLU A 107 2.63 -12.41 12.56
C GLU A 107 1.67 -11.84 11.49
N CYS A 108 1.90 -10.61 11.01
CA CYS A 108 1.12 -10.01 9.92
C CYS A 108 1.13 -10.92 8.69
N LEU A 109 2.33 -11.35 8.29
CA LEU A 109 2.56 -12.25 7.16
C LEU A 109 1.84 -13.60 7.36
N ASP A 110 1.89 -14.18 8.56
CA ASP A 110 1.22 -15.44 8.88
C ASP A 110 -0.31 -15.35 8.76
N PHE A 111 -0.91 -14.26 9.21
CA PHE A 111 -2.35 -14.04 9.07
C PHE A 111 -2.77 -13.87 7.61
N VAL A 112 -2.05 -13.06 6.84
CA VAL A 112 -2.33 -12.87 5.40
C VAL A 112 -2.17 -14.17 4.63
N ARG A 113 -1.10 -14.94 4.89
CA ARG A 113 -0.87 -16.26 4.29
C ARG A 113 -2.01 -17.24 4.58
N ARG A 114 -2.54 -17.26 5.81
CA ARG A 114 -3.71 -18.09 6.14
C ARG A 114 -4.95 -17.59 5.39
N GLY A 115 -5.17 -16.28 5.32
CA GLY A 115 -6.29 -15.72 4.55
C GLY A 115 -6.24 -16.09 3.06
N ILE A 116 -5.06 -16.04 2.43
CA ILE A 116 -4.84 -16.52 1.05
C ILE A 116 -5.28 -17.99 0.90
N HIS A 117 -4.90 -18.85 1.85
CA HIS A 117 -5.31 -20.26 1.82
C HIS A 117 -6.83 -20.42 1.92
N GLU A 118 -7.48 -19.66 2.80
CA GLU A 118 -8.95 -19.71 2.95
C GLU A 118 -9.67 -19.18 1.70
N TYR A 119 -9.15 -18.14 1.02
CA TYR A 119 -9.70 -17.70 -0.27
C TYR A 119 -9.58 -18.77 -1.36
N GLN A 120 -8.47 -19.52 -1.40
CA GLN A 120 -8.32 -20.64 -2.33
C GLN A 120 -9.38 -21.71 -2.09
N LEU A 121 -9.63 -22.06 -0.82
CA LEU A 121 -10.71 -23.00 -0.45
C LEU A 121 -12.10 -22.45 -0.82
N ALA A 122 -12.34 -21.14 -0.63
CA ALA A 122 -13.58 -20.50 -1.05
C ALA A 122 -13.81 -20.63 -2.57
N ILE A 123 -12.78 -20.40 -3.39
CA ILE A 123 -12.85 -20.58 -4.86
C ILE A 123 -13.15 -22.05 -5.22
N GLU A 124 -12.58 -23.02 -4.50
CA GLU A 124 -12.87 -24.44 -4.70
C GLU A 124 -14.33 -24.81 -4.40
N CYS A 125 -14.98 -24.12 -3.46
CA CYS A 125 -16.42 -24.27 -3.21
C CYS A 125 -17.23 -23.73 -4.39
N VAL A 126 -17.00 -22.48 -4.81
CA VAL A 126 -17.81 -21.80 -5.83
C VAL A 126 -17.65 -22.40 -7.23
N THR A 127 -16.45 -22.87 -7.57
CA THR A 127 -16.20 -23.52 -8.87
C THR A 127 -17.09 -24.75 -9.07
N LYS A 128 -17.51 -25.41 -7.99
CA LYS A 128 -18.43 -26.56 -8.04
C LYS A 128 -19.89 -26.12 -8.26
N ASP A 129 -20.24 -24.92 -7.81
CA ASP A 129 -21.61 -24.39 -7.84
C ASP A 129 -21.89 -23.49 -9.06
N SER A 130 -20.85 -23.13 -9.83
CA SER A 130 -20.93 -22.30 -11.03
C SER A 130 -21.47 -20.88 -10.79
N ASN A 131 -21.30 -20.32 -9.58
CA ASN A 131 -21.65 -18.92 -9.30
C ASN A 131 -20.49 -17.98 -9.70
N HIS A 132 -20.58 -17.34 -10.86
CA HIS A 132 -19.53 -16.45 -11.34
C HIS A 132 -19.35 -15.17 -10.50
N SER A 133 -20.37 -14.74 -9.75
CA SER A 133 -20.25 -13.55 -8.90
C SER A 133 -19.34 -13.81 -7.71
N ASP A 134 -19.62 -14.88 -6.95
CA ASP A 134 -18.82 -15.29 -5.80
C ASP A 134 -17.37 -15.62 -6.21
N GLU A 135 -17.19 -16.18 -7.43
CA GLU A 135 -15.86 -16.49 -7.95
C GLU A 135 -15.05 -15.21 -8.23
N ILE A 136 -15.69 -14.17 -8.79
CA ILE A 136 -15.05 -12.87 -9.03
C ILE A 136 -14.56 -12.29 -7.70
N ASP A 137 -15.43 -12.23 -6.70
CA ASP A 137 -15.10 -11.63 -5.40
C ASP A 137 -13.97 -12.39 -4.72
N ALA A 138 -14.02 -13.73 -4.72
CA ALA A 138 -12.99 -14.56 -4.13
C ALA A 138 -11.63 -14.40 -4.84
N ARG A 139 -11.61 -14.38 -6.18
CA ARG A 139 -10.37 -14.20 -6.96
C ARG A 139 -9.80 -12.79 -6.82
N TYR A 140 -10.65 -11.77 -6.85
CA TYR A 140 -10.23 -10.39 -6.67
C TYR A 140 -9.56 -10.20 -5.30
N ASN A 141 -10.23 -10.64 -4.22
CA ASN A 141 -9.70 -10.53 -2.88
C ASN A 141 -8.47 -11.43 -2.65
N LEU A 142 -8.41 -12.61 -3.28
CA LEU A 142 -7.21 -13.45 -3.29
C LEU A 142 -6.02 -12.71 -3.91
N GLY A 143 -6.23 -12.10 -5.08
CA GLY A 143 -5.23 -11.30 -5.78
C GLY A 143 -4.71 -10.15 -4.91
N LEU A 144 -5.59 -9.34 -4.32
CA LEU A 144 -5.18 -8.26 -3.40
C LEU A 144 -4.45 -8.76 -2.16
N SER A 145 -4.85 -9.91 -1.62
CA SER A 145 -4.19 -10.52 -0.45
C SER A 145 -2.79 -11.01 -0.81
N MET A 146 -2.61 -11.57 -2.01
CA MET A 146 -1.30 -11.93 -2.55
C MET A 146 -0.43 -10.69 -2.77
N SER A 147 -0.97 -9.60 -3.34
CA SER A 147 -0.27 -8.31 -3.44
C SER A 147 0.21 -7.82 -2.09
N THR A 148 -0.67 -7.83 -1.08
CA THR A 148 -0.34 -7.46 0.31
C THR A 148 0.78 -8.34 0.88
N MET A 149 0.73 -9.65 0.65
CA MET A 149 1.78 -10.58 1.10
C MET A 149 3.12 -10.29 0.40
N ALA A 150 3.09 -10.00 -0.89
CA ALA A 150 4.28 -9.67 -1.66
C ALA A 150 4.90 -8.34 -1.20
N GLU A 151 4.09 -7.32 -0.91
CA GLU A 151 4.54 -6.09 -0.25
C GLU A 151 5.14 -6.35 1.12
N MET A 152 4.56 -7.25 1.92
CA MET A 152 5.11 -7.63 3.22
C MET A 152 6.50 -8.25 3.10
N LEU A 153 6.66 -9.20 2.16
CA LEU A 153 7.93 -9.84 1.88
C LEU A 153 8.97 -8.84 1.35
N SER A 154 8.59 -8.00 0.37
CA SER A 154 9.42 -6.90 -0.12
C SER A 154 9.73 -5.89 0.98
N GLY A 155 8.84 -5.72 1.96
CA GLY A 155 8.99 -4.88 3.13
C GLY A 155 9.92 -5.47 4.20
N GLY A 156 10.39 -6.71 4.06
CA GLY A 156 11.29 -7.37 4.99
C GLY A 156 10.60 -8.22 6.06
N ALA A 157 9.29 -8.45 5.94
CA ALA A 157 8.62 -9.46 6.76
C ALA A 157 9.16 -10.85 6.40
N THR A 158 9.57 -11.61 7.41
CA THR A 158 10.02 -13.00 7.25
C THR A 158 9.02 -13.98 7.87
N PRO A 159 8.81 -15.17 7.27
CA PRO A 159 8.00 -16.21 7.88
C PRO A 159 8.56 -16.63 9.25
N THR A 160 7.69 -17.01 10.19
CA THR A 160 8.07 -17.54 11.51
C THR A 160 8.74 -18.92 11.46
N GLU A 161 8.53 -19.67 10.38
CA GLU A 161 9.14 -20.97 10.15
C GLU A 161 10.43 -20.80 9.32
N ASP A 162 11.58 -21.11 9.93
CA ASP A 162 12.88 -21.19 9.26
C ASP A 162 12.78 -22.15 8.07
N LEU A 163 12.56 -21.60 6.88
CA LEU A 163 12.77 -22.33 5.63
C LEU A 163 14.27 -22.50 5.45
N ASN A 164 14.80 -23.54 6.09
CA ASN A 164 16.09 -24.12 5.79
C ASN A 164 16.12 -24.50 4.30
N GLY A 165 16.73 -23.61 3.51
CA GLY A 165 17.42 -23.94 2.27
C GLY A 165 16.56 -24.40 1.10
N VAL A 166 16.10 -23.47 0.28
CA VAL A 166 16.31 -23.50 -1.18
C VAL A 166 16.41 -22.05 -1.65
N LEU A 167 17.62 -21.63 -2.03
CA LEU A 167 17.85 -20.38 -2.77
C LEU A 167 17.24 -20.54 -4.16
N SER A 168 15.94 -20.25 -4.29
CA SER A 168 15.33 -19.88 -5.57
C SER A 168 16.03 -18.62 -6.07
N HIS A 169 16.43 -18.59 -7.34
CA HIS A 169 17.04 -17.41 -7.96
C HIS A 169 16.08 -16.22 -8.11
N GLN A 170 14.78 -16.40 -7.83
CA GLN A 170 13.79 -15.33 -7.82
C GLN A 170 13.30 -15.08 -6.38
N SER A 171 13.26 -13.79 -5.99
CA SER A 171 12.72 -13.35 -4.71
C SER A 171 11.31 -13.93 -4.49
N PRO A 172 11.00 -14.49 -3.31
CA PRO A 172 9.67 -15.04 -3.02
C PRO A 172 8.56 -14.00 -3.25
N ALA A 173 8.84 -12.71 -3.01
CA ALA A 173 7.89 -11.64 -3.27
C ALA A 173 7.47 -11.55 -4.75
N ILE A 174 8.43 -11.65 -5.68
CA ILE A 174 8.15 -11.58 -7.12
C ILE A 174 7.31 -12.76 -7.59
N GLN A 175 7.50 -13.95 -7.02
CA GLN A 175 6.65 -15.10 -7.33
C GLN A 175 5.21 -14.88 -6.87
N ILE A 176 5.01 -14.33 -5.67
CA ILE A 176 3.67 -14.01 -5.17
C ILE A 176 3.02 -12.89 -6.00
N TRP A 177 3.76 -11.86 -6.40
CA TRP A 177 3.24 -10.82 -7.30
C TRP A 177 2.72 -11.40 -8.63
N LYS A 178 3.44 -12.36 -9.22
CA LYS A 178 2.99 -13.05 -10.44
C LYS A 178 1.70 -13.84 -10.23
N GLN A 179 1.54 -14.48 -9.07
CA GLN A 179 0.29 -15.17 -8.72
C GLN A 179 -0.85 -14.17 -8.51
N ALA A 180 -0.59 -13.04 -7.85
CA ALA A 180 -1.56 -11.95 -7.69
C ALA A 180 -2.06 -11.45 -9.04
N LYS A 181 -1.12 -11.24 -9.99
CA LYS A 181 -1.43 -10.89 -11.37
C LYS A 181 -2.43 -11.86 -11.99
N GLU A 182 -2.13 -13.16 -11.94
CA GLU A 182 -2.98 -14.19 -12.56
C GLU A 182 -4.40 -14.20 -11.98
N GLU A 183 -4.55 -14.06 -10.67
CA GLU A 183 -5.86 -14.06 -10.03
C GLU A 183 -6.66 -12.79 -10.32
N LEU A 184 -6.04 -11.61 -10.31
CA LEU A 184 -6.69 -10.36 -10.68
C LEU A 184 -7.08 -10.34 -12.17
N SER A 185 -6.21 -10.80 -13.07
CA SER A 185 -6.53 -10.92 -14.50
C SER A 185 -7.72 -11.87 -14.73
N ARG A 186 -7.80 -12.99 -13.98
CA ARG A 186 -8.97 -13.89 -14.05
C ARG A 186 -10.24 -13.23 -13.55
N ALA A 187 -10.17 -12.49 -12.43
CA ALA A 187 -11.30 -11.73 -11.91
C ALA A 187 -11.78 -10.69 -12.95
N TYR A 188 -10.87 -9.92 -13.53
CA TYR A 188 -11.17 -8.97 -14.60
C TYR A 188 -11.88 -9.63 -15.79
N HIS A 189 -11.36 -10.75 -16.31
CA HIS A 189 -11.99 -11.44 -17.45
C HIS A 189 -13.37 -12.04 -17.12
N LEU A 190 -13.60 -12.44 -15.87
CA LEU A 190 -14.93 -12.84 -15.41
C LEU A 190 -15.89 -11.65 -15.37
N GLN A 191 -15.45 -10.51 -14.81
CA GLN A 191 -16.22 -9.26 -14.76
C GLN A 191 -16.59 -8.75 -16.16
N GLU A 192 -15.62 -8.72 -17.08
CA GLU A 192 -15.80 -8.31 -18.47
C GLU A 192 -16.83 -9.19 -19.19
N ARG A 193 -16.76 -10.51 -19.02
CA ARG A 193 -17.75 -11.45 -19.59
C ARG A 193 -19.14 -11.24 -19.01
N LEU A 194 -19.26 -11.00 -17.70
CA LEU A 194 -20.57 -10.75 -17.08
C LEU A 194 -21.19 -9.43 -17.57
N LEU A 195 -20.38 -8.38 -17.74
CA LEU A 195 -20.84 -7.12 -18.32
C LEU A 195 -21.29 -7.28 -19.77
N ALA A 196 -20.50 -7.98 -20.60
CA ALA A 196 -20.83 -8.18 -22.02
C ALA A 196 -22.12 -8.99 -22.23
N ASN A 197 -22.47 -9.86 -21.28
CA ASN A 197 -23.70 -10.65 -21.31
C ASN A 197 -24.90 -9.95 -20.65
N SER A 198 -24.73 -8.75 -20.08
CA SER A 198 -25.80 -8.01 -19.43
C SER A 198 -26.70 -7.33 -20.46
N PRO A 199 -28.00 -7.63 -20.53
CA PRO A 199 -28.91 -7.12 -21.57
C PRO A 199 -29.15 -5.60 -21.52
N ASN A 200 -28.66 -4.91 -20.49
CA ASN A 200 -28.84 -3.46 -20.27
C ASN A 200 -27.65 -2.60 -20.72
N LEU A 201 -26.52 -3.22 -21.09
CA LEU A 201 -25.36 -2.55 -21.65
C LEU A 201 -25.12 -3.18 -23.03
N GLY A 202 -25.34 -2.41 -24.09
CA GLY A 202 -25.15 -2.90 -25.46
C GLY A 202 -23.74 -3.52 -25.66
N PRO A 203 -23.54 -4.34 -26.71
CA PRO A 203 -22.34 -5.16 -26.84
C PRO A 203 -21.07 -4.29 -26.80
N LEU A 204 -20.25 -4.46 -25.75
CA LEU A 204 -18.85 -4.07 -25.79
C LEU A 204 -18.17 -4.98 -26.82
N ALA A 205 -17.68 -4.38 -27.91
CA ALA A 205 -16.94 -4.99 -29.01
C ALA A 205 -17.75 -5.78 -30.07
N ALA A 206 -18.08 -5.07 -31.14
CA ALA A 206 -17.98 -5.61 -32.50
C ALA A 206 -17.36 -4.55 -33.42
N PRO A 207 -16.50 -4.92 -34.40
CA PRO A 207 -15.97 -3.97 -35.37
C PRO A 207 -17.11 -3.45 -36.24
N ILE A 208 -17.10 -2.14 -36.47
CA ILE A 208 -18.03 -1.42 -37.32
C ILE A 208 -17.93 -1.97 -38.74
N ASP A 209 -18.95 -2.72 -39.17
CA ASP A 209 -19.36 -2.78 -40.57
C ASP A 209 -20.82 -3.23 -40.72
N GLN A 210 -21.64 -2.30 -41.22
CA GLN A 210 -22.87 -2.42 -42.02
C GLN A 210 -23.97 -3.41 -41.60
N VAL A 211 -25.18 -2.90 -41.35
CA VAL A 211 -26.37 -3.05 -42.24
C VAL A 211 -27.59 -2.31 -41.66
N ASP A 212 -28.17 -1.49 -42.55
CA ASP A 212 -29.54 -0.98 -42.73
C ASP A 212 -30.58 -0.88 -41.60
N GLU A 213 -31.10 0.35 -41.55
CA GLU A 213 -32.50 0.79 -41.48
C GLU A 213 -33.66 -0.23 -41.32
N THR A 214 -34.67 0.28 -40.60
CA THR A 214 -36.04 -0.22 -40.36
C THR A 214 -36.18 -1.22 -39.21
N THR A 215 -36.88 -0.92 -38.11
CA THR A 215 -38.33 -0.70 -38.09
C THR A 215 -38.78 -0.09 -36.76
N ASN A 216 -39.62 0.95 -36.85
CA ASN A 216 -40.35 1.59 -35.75
C ASN A 216 -41.42 0.66 -35.13
N HIS A 217 -41.54 0.65 -33.80
CA HIS A 217 -42.82 0.48 -33.07
C HIS A 217 -42.70 1.16 -31.70
N SER A 218 -43.12 2.42 -31.56
CA SER A 218 -44.48 2.89 -31.26
C SER A 218 -44.90 2.68 -29.80
N LEU A 219 -44.57 3.66 -28.96
CA LEU A 219 -45.25 4.03 -27.72
C LEU A 219 -46.75 4.31 -27.98
N TYR A 220 -47.64 3.67 -27.22
CA TYR A 220 -48.91 4.26 -26.78
C TYR A 220 -49.39 3.62 -25.46
N ASP A 221 -49.54 4.47 -24.44
CA ASP A 221 -50.38 4.32 -23.25
C ASP A 221 -51.83 3.92 -23.61
N THR A 222 -52.53 3.13 -22.76
CA THR A 222 -53.80 3.49 -22.04
C THR A 222 -54.25 2.34 -21.07
N PRO A 223 -55.31 2.45 -20.23
CA PRO A 223 -55.23 2.61 -18.76
C PRO A 223 -55.87 1.48 -17.91
N GLN A 224 -55.76 1.65 -16.58
CA GLN A 224 -56.33 0.88 -15.46
C GLN A 224 -57.73 0.25 -15.61
N GLN A 225 -57.88 -0.98 -15.10
CA GLN A 225 -59.12 -1.50 -14.50
C GLN A 225 -58.82 -2.21 -13.16
N SER A 226 -59.56 -1.83 -12.13
CA SER A 226 -59.54 -2.28 -10.73
C SER A 226 -60.59 -3.39 -10.48
N GLN A 227 -60.27 -4.54 -9.88
CA GLN A 227 -60.56 -5.03 -8.49
C GLN A 227 -60.67 -6.59 -8.52
N PRO A 228 -60.71 -7.38 -7.40
CA PRO A 228 -60.46 -7.09 -5.98
C PRO A 228 -59.45 -8.07 -5.29
N ALA A 229 -59.13 -7.79 -4.03
CA ALA A 229 -58.11 -8.42 -3.18
C ALA A 229 -58.46 -9.80 -2.58
N SER A 230 -57.43 -10.64 -2.37
CA SER A 230 -57.27 -11.66 -1.30
C SER A 230 -55.83 -12.26 -1.32
N PRO A 231 -55.36 -12.92 -0.26
CA PRO A 231 -54.66 -12.37 0.90
C PRO A 231 -53.12 -12.56 0.85
N MET A 232 -52.43 -11.81 1.72
CA MET A 232 -50.99 -11.85 1.99
C MET A 232 -50.41 -13.27 2.09
N ASN A 233 -49.66 -13.68 1.08
CA ASN A 233 -48.47 -14.51 1.30
C ASN A 233 -47.30 -13.55 1.39
N THR A 234 -46.77 -13.37 2.59
CA THR A 234 -45.50 -12.70 2.82
C THR A 234 -44.40 -13.67 2.39
N GLU A 235 -44.23 -13.83 1.08
CA GLU A 235 -42.95 -14.25 0.54
C GLU A 235 -42.00 -13.09 0.84
N THR A 236 -41.22 -13.23 1.92
CA THR A 236 -39.97 -12.52 2.06
C THR A 236 -39.14 -12.89 0.84
N ALA A 237 -39.19 -12.03 -0.18
CA ALA A 237 -38.27 -12.05 -1.29
C ALA A 237 -36.87 -12.10 -0.67
N LEU A 238 -36.18 -13.22 -0.90
CA LEU A 238 -34.73 -13.30 -0.78
C LEU A 238 -34.20 -12.17 -1.65
N VAL A 239 -33.80 -11.07 -1.03
CA VAL A 239 -32.95 -10.09 -1.68
C VAL A 239 -31.61 -10.80 -1.81
N GLU A 240 -31.43 -11.55 -2.90
CA GLU A 240 -30.08 -11.86 -3.37
C GLU A 240 -29.45 -10.48 -3.64
N GLU A 241 -28.50 -10.08 -2.80
CA GLU A 241 -27.60 -8.97 -3.10
C GLU A 241 -26.81 -9.38 -4.34
N LEU A 242 -27.37 -9.12 -5.52
CA LEU A 242 -26.66 -9.30 -6.77
C LEU A 242 -25.52 -8.27 -6.77
N PHE A 243 -24.28 -8.73 -6.66
CA PHE A 243 -23.13 -7.88 -6.86
C PHE A 243 -23.18 -7.32 -8.28
N VAL A 244 -23.49 -6.03 -8.39
CA VAL A 244 -23.66 -5.38 -9.68
C VAL A 244 -22.27 -5.06 -10.22
N ILE A 245 -21.77 -5.88 -11.14
CA ILE A 245 -20.59 -5.54 -11.92
C ILE A 245 -20.92 -4.27 -12.71
N THR A 246 -20.12 -3.22 -12.52
CA THR A 246 -20.23 -1.95 -13.25
C THR A 246 -18.92 -1.65 -13.95
N PRO A 247 -18.92 -0.83 -15.02
CA PRO A 247 -17.68 -0.35 -15.64
C PRO A 247 -16.69 0.29 -14.66
N SER A 248 -17.17 0.91 -13.58
CA SER A 248 -16.29 1.44 -12.52
C SER A 248 -15.52 0.36 -11.80
N VAL A 249 -16.14 -0.77 -11.47
CA VAL A 249 -15.49 -1.90 -10.78
C VAL A 249 -14.40 -2.53 -11.67
N LEU A 250 -14.61 -2.55 -12.99
CA LEU A 250 -13.56 -2.97 -13.94
C LEU A 250 -12.37 -2.01 -13.92
N ILE A 251 -12.64 -0.69 -13.88
CA ILE A 251 -11.56 0.31 -13.78
C ILE A 251 -10.74 0.08 -12.51
N ASP A 252 -11.38 -0.12 -11.36
CA ASP A 252 -10.67 -0.37 -10.10
C ASP A 252 -9.82 -1.65 -10.18
N THR A 253 -10.40 -2.75 -10.70
CA THR A 253 -9.65 -4.01 -10.90
C THR A 253 -8.46 -3.84 -11.85
N LEU A 254 -8.61 -3.05 -12.91
CA LEU A 254 -7.53 -2.75 -13.84
C LEU A 254 -6.42 -1.89 -13.21
N PHE A 255 -6.76 -0.94 -12.33
CA PHE A 255 -5.76 -0.20 -11.56
C PHE A 255 -4.93 -1.14 -10.69
N ASP A 256 -5.57 -2.06 -9.97
CA ASP A 256 -4.89 -3.04 -9.11
C ASP A 256 -3.97 -3.96 -9.93
N ILE A 257 -4.41 -4.38 -11.13
CA ILE A 257 -3.57 -5.14 -12.07
C ILE A 257 -2.33 -4.32 -12.48
N CYS A 258 -2.51 -3.05 -12.85
CA CYS A 258 -1.39 -2.19 -13.22
C CYS A 258 -0.39 -1.98 -12.08
N GLU A 259 -0.85 -1.84 -10.84
CA GLU A 259 0.02 -1.73 -9.65
C GLU A 259 0.85 -2.99 -9.43
N VAL A 260 0.26 -4.17 -9.60
CA VAL A 260 0.98 -5.46 -9.55
C VAL A 260 2.06 -5.51 -10.63
N PHE A 261 1.76 -5.09 -11.86
CA PHE A 261 2.78 -5.07 -12.92
C PHE A 261 3.92 -4.11 -12.65
N LEU A 262 3.64 -2.92 -12.09
CA LEU A 262 4.69 -1.98 -11.69
C LEU A 262 5.64 -2.61 -10.67
N SER A 263 5.12 -3.45 -9.77
CA SER A 263 5.92 -4.19 -8.78
C SER A 263 6.75 -5.33 -9.38
N ILE A 264 6.29 -5.94 -10.48
CA ILE A 264 7.02 -7.00 -11.21
C ILE A 264 8.04 -6.40 -12.19
N TYR A 265 7.80 -5.17 -12.65
CA TYR A 265 8.53 -4.52 -13.74
C TYR A 265 10.06 -4.59 -13.62
N PRO A 266 10.70 -4.31 -12.46
CA PRO A 266 12.16 -4.38 -12.35
C PRO A 266 12.75 -5.76 -12.62
N SER A 267 11.95 -6.83 -12.47
CA SER A 267 12.38 -8.21 -12.72
C SER A 267 12.12 -8.67 -14.16
N GLU A 268 11.07 -8.16 -14.82
CA GLU A 268 10.62 -8.61 -16.15
C GLU A 268 10.12 -7.44 -17.02
N PRO A 269 11.00 -6.45 -17.33
CA PRO A 269 10.60 -5.16 -17.87
C PRO A 269 9.86 -5.27 -19.22
N GLU A 270 10.37 -6.06 -20.17
CA GLU A 270 9.79 -6.18 -21.51
C GLU A 270 8.40 -6.85 -21.51
N SER A 271 8.24 -7.93 -20.73
CA SER A 271 6.96 -8.63 -20.60
C SER A 271 5.95 -7.76 -19.87
N ALA A 272 6.36 -7.18 -18.73
CA ALA A 272 5.50 -6.32 -17.91
C ALA A 272 5.04 -5.08 -18.69
N LEU A 273 5.93 -4.43 -19.45
CA LEU A 273 5.61 -3.22 -20.23
C LEU A 273 4.56 -3.50 -21.31
N THR A 274 4.67 -4.65 -21.97
CA THR A 274 3.75 -5.05 -23.04
C THR A 274 2.34 -5.24 -22.47
N GLU A 275 2.21 -5.96 -21.35
CA GLU A 275 0.94 -6.17 -20.67
C GLU A 275 0.39 -4.88 -20.04
N LEU A 276 1.25 -4.05 -19.40
CA LEU A 276 0.85 -2.74 -18.87
C LEU A 276 0.22 -1.84 -19.92
N ARG A 277 0.85 -1.73 -21.10
CA ARG A 277 0.31 -0.94 -22.22
C ARG A 277 -1.05 -1.46 -22.66
N HIS A 278 -1.25 -2.78 -22.68
CA HIS A 278 -2.55 -3.37 -22.99
C HIS A 278 -3.61 -2.97 -21.96
N TYR A 279 -3.34 -3.13 -20.66
CA TYR A 279 -4.31 -2.78 -19.61
C TYR A 279 -4.60 -1.26 -19.52
N VAL A 280 -3.60 -0.41 -19.77
CA VAL A 280 -3.81 1.04 -19.87
C VAL A 280 -4.73 1.40 -21.04
N GLN A 281 -4.59 0.74 -22.19
CA GLN A 281 -5.50 0.96 -23.31
C GLN A 281 -6.94 0.55 -22.96
N GLN A 282 -7.11 -0.56 -22.23
CA GLN A 282 -8.43 -0.98 -21.75
C GLN A 282 -9.03 0.03 -20.75
N LEU A 283 -8.22 0.51 -19.79
CA LEU A 283 -8.63 1.57 -18.86
C LEU A 283 -9.13 2.82 -19.59
N GLN A 284 -8.38 3.28 -20.60
CA GLN A 284 -8.75 4.43 -21.41
C GLN A 284 -10.04 4.20 -22.20
N ALA A 285 -10.21 3.02 -22.80
CA ALA A 285 -11.41 2.68 -23.56
C ALA A 285 -12.66 2.62 -22.67
N ILE A 286 -12.57 1.99 -21.49
CA ILE A 286 -13.69 1.90 -20.54
C ILE A 286 -14.02 3.28 -19.98
N ASN A 287 -13.02 4.09 -19.62
CA ASN A 287 -13.27 5.46 -19.14
C ASN A 287 -13.93 6.33 -20.23
N GLN A 288 -13.50 6.20 -21.49
CA GLN A 288 -14.14 6.91 -22.60
C GLN A 288 -15.60 6.47 -22.77
N LEU A 289 -15.91 5.18 -22.63
CA LEU A 289 -17.29 4.68 -22.68
C LEU A 289 -18.15 5.33 -21.58
N ILE A 290 -17.63 5.36 -20.35
CA ILE A 290 -18.28 6.01 -19.20
C ILE A 290 -18.53 7.50 -19.49
N GLU A 291 -17.51 8.24 -19.95
CA GLU A 291 -17.62 9.67 -20.26
C GLU A 291 -18.65 9.97 -21.36
N THR A 292 -18.78 9.07 -22.34
CA THR A 292 -19.80 9.19 -23.40
C THR A 292 -21.20 8.76 -22.97
N SER A 293 -21.33 8.07 -21.82
CA SER A 293 -22.62 7.69 -21.24
C SER A 293 -23.25 8.85 -20.45
N VAL A 294 -24.56 8.79 -20.19
CA VAL A 294 -25.38 9.93 -19.71
C VAL A 294 -24.93 10.51 -18.36
N ASP A 295 -24.09 9.82 -17.59
CA ASP A 295 -23.47 10.32 -16.35
C ASP A 295 -22.10 10.96 -16.61
N SER A 296 -22.09 12.13 -17.24
CA SER A 296 -20.88 12.93 -17.52
C SER A 296 -20.11 13.43 -16.29
N ASN A 297 -20.60 13.12 -15.08
CA ASN A 297 -19.97 13.51 -13.81
C ASN A 297 -18.99 12.47 -13.27
N PHE A 298 -18.95 11.25 -13.82
CA PHE A 298 -18.01 10.21 -13.38
C PHE A 298 -16.90 10.03 -14.42
N SER A 299 -15.77 10.71 -14.24
CA SER A 299 -14.56 10.50 -15.03
C SER A 299 -13.39 10.13 -14.10
N ARG A 300 -12.64 9.11 -14.49
CA ARG A 300 -11.39 8.66 -13.85
C ARG A 300 -10.17 9.10 -14.64
N ARG A 301 -10.31 10.12 -15.50
CA ARG A 301 -9.25 10.59 -16.40
C ARG A 301 -8.00 11.04 -15.66
N PHE A 302 -8.17 11.74 -14.53
CA PHE A 302 -7.05 12.19 -13.70
C PHE A 302 -6.21 10.99 -13.22
N GLU A 303 -6.87 9.97 -12.69
CA GLU A 303 -6.25 8.76 -12.15
C GLU A 303 -5.51 7.99 -13.24
N ILE A 304 -6.12 7.86 -14.43
CA ILE A 304 -5.51 7.18 -15.58
C ILE A 304 -4.28 7.96 -16.08
N ASP A 305 -4.40 9.28 -16.25
CA ASP A 305 -3.27 10.13 -16.68
C ASP A 305 -2.13 10.12 -15.65
N SER A 306 -2.46 10.08 -14.34
CA SER A 306 -1.50 9.95 -13.26
C SER A 306 -0.77 8.60 -13.31
N LEU A 307 -1.50 7.49 -13.53
CA LEU A 307 -0.91 6.15 -13.68
C LEU A 307 0.03 6.07 -14.89
N ILE A 308 -0.35 6.68 -16.03
CA ILE A 308 0.51 6.73 -17.22
C ILE A 308 1.84 7.41 -16.90
N CYS A 309 1.81 8.53 -16.14
CA CYS A 309 3.03 9.18 -15.67
C CYS A 309 3.87 8.24 -14.80
N THR A 310 3.25 7.50 -13.87
CA THR A 310 3.96 6.51 -13.04
C THR A 310 4.63 5.41 -13.87
N ILE A 311 3.95 4.88 -14.89
CA ILE A 311 4.50 3.85 -15.79
C ILE A 311 5.70 4.38 -16.59
N GLU A 312 5.58 5.59 -17.16
CA GLU A 312 6.66 6.20 -17.92
C GLU A 312 7.87 6.50 -17.02
N LEU A 313 7.65 7.01 -15.80
CA LEU A 313 8.72 7.26 -14.83
C LEU A 313 9.43 5.97 -14.42
N THR A 314 8.69 4.91 -14.11
CA THR A 314 9.24 3.58 -13.78
C THR A 314 10.10 3.04 -14.94
N THR A 315 9.62 3.20 -16.17
CA THR A 315 10.35 2.80 -17.39
C THR A 315 11.65 3.59 -17.56
N VAL A 316 11.61 4.89 -17.30
CA VAL A 316 12.80 5.76 -17.36
C VAL A 316 13.80 5.37 -16.27
N GLU A 317 13.36 5.22 -15.02
CA GLU A 317 14.23 4.86 -13.89
C GLU A 317 14.95 3.53 -14.13
N HIS A 318 14.25 2.53 -14.66
CA HIS A 318 14.85 1.25 -15.02
C HIS A 318 15.89 1.39 -16.15
N ALA A 319 15.56 2.10 -17.24
CA ALA A 319 16.49 2.31 -18.34
C ALA A 319 17.75 3.09 -17.92
N LEU A 320 17.61 4.06 -17.00
CA LEU A 320 18.75 4.78 -16.42
C LEU A 320 19.62 3.86 -15.56
N SER A 321 19.00 2.97 -14.78
CA SER A 321 19.70 1.96 -13.96
C SER A 321 20.49 0.99 -14.84
N GLU A 322 19.91 0.49 -15.94
CA GLU A 322 20.63 -0.35 -16.91
C GLU A 322 21.79 0.39 -17.60
N THR A 323 21.60 1.67 -17.92
CA THR A 323 22.64 2.51 -18.54
C THR A 323 23.85 2.70 -17.62
N LEU A 324 23.65 2.75 -16.31
CA LEU A 324 24.73 2.81 -15.33
C LEU A 324 25.58 1.54 -15.30
N MET A 325 24.95 0.38 -15.54
CA MET A 325 25.63 -0.91 -15.56
C MET A 325 26.36 -1.17 -16.87
N ASN A 326 25.83 -0.67 -17.99
CA ASN A 326 26.30 -0.94 -19.34
C ASN A 326 26.87 0.33 -20.00
N ALA A 327 28.16 0.61 -19.77
CA ALA A 327 28.87 1.79 -20.28
C ALA A 327 29.23 1.72 -21.79
N ASP A 328 28.29 1.26 -22.63
CA ASP A 328 28.50 1.11 -24.07
C ASP A 328 28.05 2.35 -24.87
N SER A 329 28.58 2.49 -26.09
CA SER A 329 28.33 3.63 -26.98
C SER A 329 26.87 3.78 -27.45
N SER A 330 26.04 2.75 -27.28
CA SER A 330 24.58 2.79 -27.53
C SER A 330 23.82 3.65 -26.51
N SER A 331 24.43 3.98 -25.36
CA SER A 331 23.83 4.74 -24.26
C SER A 331 23.34 6.15 -24.65
N PHE A 332 23.96 6.81 -25.63
CA PHE A 332 23.58 8.18 -26.01
C PHE A 332 22.16 8.29 -26.58
N SER A 333 21.72 7.31 -27.37
CA SER A 333 20.36 7.31 -27.94
C SER A 333 19.32 7.10 -26.85
N VAL A 334 19.59 6.19 -25.90
CA VAL A 334 18.72 5.89 -24.75
C VAL A 334 18.58 7.12 -23.87
N ILE A 335 19.68 7.79 -23.53
CA ILE A 335 19.69 9.02 -22.72
C ILE A 335 18.87 10.14 -23.37
N ALA A 336 18.94 10.30 -24.70
CA ALA A 336 18.15 11.30 -25.42
C ALA A 336 16.64 10.98 -25.37
N GLU A 337 16.28 9.70 -25.55
CA GLU A 337 14.90 9.23 -25.41
C GLU A 337 14.36 9.47 -23.98
N MET A 338 15.14 9.12 -22.94
CA MET A 338 14.74 9.34 -21.56
C MET A 338 14.56 10.83 -21.24
N SER A 339 15.43 11.71 -21.77
CA SER A 339 15.27 13.16 -21.63
C SER A 339 13.97 13.67 -22.26
N GLN A 340 13.58 13.14 -23.42
CA GLN A 340 12.32 13.49 -24.07
C GLN A 340 11.13 13.01 -23.24
N LYS A 341 11.14 11.76 -22.77
CA LYS A 341 10.07 11.19 -21.93
C LYS A 341 9.87 12.00 -20.65
N LEU A 342 10.94 12.34 -19.92
CA LEU A 342 10.84 13.16 -18.70
C LEU A 342 10.25 14.54 -18.97
N THR A 343 10.56 15.15 -20.13
CA THR A 343 9.97 16.42 -20.53
C THR A 343 8.46 16.30 -20.76
N THR A 344 8.03 15.24 -21.46
CA THR A 344 6.61 14.94 -21.69
C THR A 344 5.87 14.64 -20.39
N VAL A 345 6.46 13.85 -19.49
CA VAL A 345 5.88 13.56 -18.16
C VAL A 345 5.76 14.86 -17.35
N ASN A 346 6.79 15.69 -17.29
CA ASN A 346 6.74 16.96 -16.57
C ASN A 346 5.60 17.86 -17.06
N GLN A 347 5.44 17.99 -18.39
CA GLN A 347 4.31 18.73 -18.97
C GLN A 347 2.96 18.13 -18.53
N LYS A 348 2.84 16.81 -18.51
CA LYS A 348 1.57 16.16 -18.13
C LYS A 348 1.26 16.33 -16.65
N LEU A 349 2.26 16.25 -15.77
CA LEU A 349 2.11 16.54 -14.34
C LEU A 349 1.76 18.01 -14.11
N ASP A 350 2.27 18.93 -14.94
CA ASP A 350 1.88 20.34 -14.91
C ASP A 350 0.39 20.51 -15.22
N GLU A 351 -0.11 19.86 -16.26
CA GLU A 351 -1.54 19.84 -16.59
C GLU A 351 -2.39 19.28 -15.44
N LEU A 352 -2.00 18.15 -14.86
CA LEU A 352 -2.71 17.56 -13.71
C LEU A 352 -2.69 18.47 -12.48
N SER A 353 -1.60 19.19 -12.25
CA SER A 353 -1.49 20.12 -11.12
C SER A 353 -2.40 21.35 -11.21
N GLN A 354 -2.93 21.65 -12.40
CA GLN A 354 -3.88 22.75 -12.62
C GLN A 354 -5.32 22.40 -12.22
N ASP A 355 -5.64 21.11 -12.04
CA ASP A 355 -6.96 20.67 -11.58
C ASP A 355 -7.12 20.83 -10.05
N SER A 356 -7.20 22.09 -9.63
CA SER A 356 -7.32 22.47 -8.22
C SER A 356 -8.54 21.83 -7.53
N VAL A 357 -9.63 21.60 -8.26
CA VAL A 357 -10.87 21.01 -7.70
C VAL A 357 -10.65 19.54 -7.35
N ALA A 358 -10.07 18.75 -8.27
CA ALA A 358 -9.74 17.36 -8.01
C ALA A 358 -8.77 17.21 -6.84
N LEU A 359 -7.73 18.04 -6.79
CA LEU A 359 -6.68 17.99 -5.76
C LEU A 359 -7.16 18.48 -4.39
N GLU A 360 -8.11 19.42 -4.33
CA GLU A 360 -8.65 19.88 -3.06
C GLU A 360 -9.59 18.84 -2.43
N GLN A 361 -10.42 18.20 -3.26
CA GLN A 361 -11.47 17.26 -2.83
C GLN A 361 -10.95 15.84 -2.59
N ASP A 362 -9.91 15.42 -3.32
CA ASP A 362 -9.40 14.07 -3.25
C ASP A 362 -7.94 14.02 -2.78
N PHE A 363 -7.75 13.55 -1.55
CA PHE A 363 -6.45 13.40 -0.95
C PHE A 363 -5.56 12.41 -1.71
N VAL A 364 -6.14 11.32 -2.25
CA VAL A 364 -5.37 10.28 -2.94
C VAL A 364 -4.81 10.82 -4.25
N LYS A 365 -5.57 11.65 -4.96
CA LYS A 365 -5.10 12.36 -6.16
C LYS A 365 -3.92 13.29 -5.87
N LEU A 366 -4.01 14.06 -4.78
CA LEU A 366 -2.91 14.93 -4.35
C LEU A 366 -1.67 14.13 -3.96
N LEU A 367 -1.83 13.01 -3.24
CA LEU A 367 -0.73 12.13 -2.87
C LEU A 367 -0.07 11.49 -4.10
N GLY A 368 -0.85 10.96 -5.03
CA GLY A 368 -0.37 10.39 -6.29
C GLY A 368 0.41 11.42 -7.12
N LEU A 369 -0.11 12.65 -7.22
CA LEU A 369 0.58 13.75 -7.91
C LEU A 369 1.93 14.07 -7.27
N ALA A 370 1.99 14.15 -5.92
CA ALA A 370 3.23 14.42 -5.20
C ALA A 370 4.27 13.31 -5.41
N ASN A 371 3.84 12.04 -5.36
CA ASN A 371 4.72 10.90 -5.60
C ASN A 371 5.28 10.92 -7.03
N ASN A 372 4.44 11.20 -8.04
CA ASN A 372 4.90 11.33 -9.42
C ASN A 372 5.89 12.48 -9.62
N PHE A 373 5.67 13.64 -9.00
CA PHE A 373 6.66 14.72 -9.01
C PHE A 373 7.96 14.33 -8.30
N SER A 374 7.89 13.55 -7.22
CA SER A 374 9.08 13.03 -6.53
C SER A 374 9.88 12.09 -7.43
N SER A 375 9.24 11.11 -8.07
CA SER A 375 9.87 10.22 -9.05
C SER A 375 10.42 10.97 -10.28
N LEU A 376 9.75 12.04 -10.70
CA LEU A 376 10.28 12.91 -11.75
C LEU A 376 11.57 13.63 -11.30
N CYS A 377 11.66 14.07 -10.03
CA CYS A 377 12.86 14.68 -9.48
C CYS A 377 14.04 13.69 -9.46
N THR A 378 13.81 12.48 -8.93
CA THR A 378 14.83 11.41 -8.84
C THR A 378 15.33 11.03 -10.24
N ALA A 379 14.42 10.71 -11.16
CA ALA A 379 14.77 10.34 -12.54
C ALA A 379 15.51 11.45 -13.30
N THR A 380 15.06 12.71 -13.19
CA THR A 380 15.72 13.87 -13.82
C THR A 380 17.12 14.08 -13.27
N CYS A 381 17.29 13.91 -11.97
CA CYS A 381 18.58 14.05 -11.31
C CYS A 381 19.54 12.91 -11.70
N SER A 382 19.07 11.66 -11.72
CA SER A 382 19.84 10.50 -12.21
C SER A 382 20.29 10.70 -13.65
N LEU A 383 19.40 11.15 -14.55
CA LEU A 383 19.72 11.45 -15.94
C LEU A 383 20.84 12.50 -16.04
N ILE A 384 20.74 13.60 -15.28
CA ILE A 384 21.74 14.67 -15.31
C ILE A 384 23.08 14.18 -14.77
N ALA A 385 23.10 13.41 -13.69
CA ALA A 385 24.30 12.83 -13.12
C ALA A 385 24.98 11.86 -14.09
N ILE A 386 24.21 10.97 -14.73
CA ILE A 386 24.70 10.03 -15.76
C ILE A 386 25.30 10.79 -16.95
N GLN A 387 24.61 11.81 -17.46
CA GLN A 387 25.13 12.64 -18.56
C GLN A 387 26.45 13.33 -18.19
N SER A 388 26.52 13.89 -16.98
CA SER A 388 27.73 14.54 -16.46
C SER A 388 28.91 13.57 -16.39
N LYS A 389 28.66 12.37 -15.84
CA LYS A 389 29.65 11.30 -15.72
C LYS A 389 30.13 10.81 -17.08
N ASN A 390 29.22 10.57 -18.03
CA ASN A 390 29.57 10.12 -19.38
C ASN A 390 30.36 11.17 -20.16
N ALA A 391 30.11 12.46 -19.91
CA ALA A 391 30.84 13.56 -20.51
C ALA A 391 32.17 13.89 -19.80
N ASN A 392 32.43 13.30 -18.63
CA ASN A 392 33.50 13.73 -17.71
C ASN A 392 33.46 15.25 -17.43
N THR A 393 32.26 15.81 -17.28
CA THR A 393 32.05 17.22 -16.94
C THR A 393 31.37 17.35 -15.59
N THR A 394 31.46 18.52 -14.97
CA THR A 394 30.64 18.89 -13.82
C THR A 394 29.20 19.21 -14.25
N ILE A 395 28.24 19.08 -13.33
CA ILE A 395 26.85 19.46 -13.59
C ILE A 395 26.79 20.99 -13.68
N THR A 396 26.22 21.51 -14.76
CA THR A 396 26.12 22.97 -14.95
C THR A 396 25.12 23.59 -13.97
N ASP A 397 25.41 24.81 -13.49
CA ASP A 397 24.54 25.54 -12.54
C ASP A 397 23.09 25.65 -13.03
N SER A 398 22.89 25.89 -14.33
CA SER A 398 21.56 25.96 -14.95
C SER A 398 20.74 24.67 -14.82
N ARG A 399 21.39 23.51 -14.84
CA ARG A 399 20.74 22.20 -14.65
C ARG A 399 20.42 21.97 -13.18
N ILE A 400 21.32 22.37 -12.28
CA ILE A 400 21.08 22.34 -10.84
C ILE A 400 19.88 23.23 -10.49
N ASP A 401 19.83 24.46 -11.02
CA ASP A 401 18.72 25.39 -10.78
C ASP A 401 17.37 24.84 -11.28
N ALA A 402 17.36 24.18 -12.44
CA ALA A 402 16.16 23.56 -12.98
C ALA A 402 15.65 22.41 -12.08
N ILE A 403 16.54 21.51 -11.64
CA ILE A 403 16.18 20.44 -10.69
C ILE A 403 15.70 21.04 -9.37
N LYS A 404 16.38 22.07 -8.87
CA LYS A 404 16.03 22.72 -7.60
C LYS A 404 14.61 23.30 -7.62
N LEU A 405 14.23 23.97 -8.70
CA LEU A 405 12.87 24.48 -8.89
C LEU A 405 11.83 23.35 -8.86
N LEU A 406 12.13 22.22 -9.51
CA LEU A 406 11.26 21.05 -9.50
C LEU A 406 11.12 20.46 -8.09
N ILE A 407 12.25 20.30 -7.37
CA ILE A 407 12.25 19.80 -5.98
C ILE A 407 11.46 20.73 -5.06
N GLU A 408 11.67 22.04 -5.14
CA GLU A 408 10.94 23.02 -4.30
C GLU A 408 9.43 22.91 -4.50
N ARG A 409 8.98 22.69 -5.74
CA ARG A 409 7.58 22.44 -6.05
C ARG A 409 7.06 21.14 -5.43
N THR A 410 7.80 20.05 -5.55
CA THR A 410 7.42 18.75 -4.95
C THR A 410 7.34 18.84 -3.42
N MET A 411 8.30 19.51 -2.79
CA MET A 411 8.31 19.79 -1.35
C MET A 411 7.08 20.62 -0.91
N ALA A 412 6.61 21.54 -1.75
CA ALA A 412 5.38 22.31 -1.49
C ALA A 412 4.11 21.44 -1.54
N LEU A 413 4.06 20.47 -2.45
CA LEU A 413 2.97 19.49 -2.50
C LEU A 413 2.96 18.61 -1.25
N TYR A 414 4.10 18.04 -0.85
CA TYR A 414 4.20 17.28 0.40
C TYR A 414 3.86 18.13 1.63
N SER A 415 4.25 19.40 1.65
CA SER A 415 3.87 20.33 2.72
C SER A 415 2.35 20.53 2.79
N THR A 416 1.68 20.63 1.64
CA THR A 416 0.21 20.70 1.55
C THR A 416 -0.45 19.42 2.06
N ILE A 417 0.08 18.25 1.66
CA ILE A 417 -0.36 16.93 2.14
C ILE A 417 -0.24 16.85 3.67
N LEU A 418 0.92 17.20 4.22
CA LEU A 418 1.14 17.23 5.67
C LEU A 418 0.20 18.20 6.38
N GLY A 419 -0.10 19.36 5.77
CA GLY A 419 -1.11 20.30 6.25
C GLY A 419 -2.48 19.63 6.37
N LYS A 420 -2.98 19.03 5.29
CA LYS A 420 -4.25 18.29 5.26
C LYS A 420 -4.28 17.13 6.27
N LEU A 421 -3.22 16.34 6.38
CA LEU A 421 -3.12 15.24 7.35
C LEU A 421 -3.12 15.76 8.80
N LYS A 422 -2.43 16.87 9.09
CA LYS A 422 -2.44 17.50 10.42
C LYS A 422 -3.80 18.11 10.76
N GLU A 423 -4.50 18.67 9.79
CA GLU A 423 -5.87 19.19 9.95
C GLU A 423 -6.93 18.10 10.04
N SER A 424 -6.66 16.92 9.47
CA SER A 424 -7.57 15.77 9.48
C SER A 424 -7.97 15.31 10.88
N LYS A 425 -7.20 15.70 11.90
CA LYS A 425 -7.55 15.55 13.32
C LYS A 425 -8.89 16.17 13.69
N LEU A 426 -9.26 17.26 13.04
CA LEU A 426 -10.52 17.97 13.27
C LEU A 426 -11.63 17.49 12.34
N ARG A 427 -11.26 17.00 11.16
CA ARG A 427 -12.17 16.49 10.12
C ARG A 427 -11.49 15.34 9.38
N PRO A 428 -11.82 14.08 9.69
CA PRO A 428 -11.19 12.93 9.05
C PRO A 428 -11.25 13.03 7.52
N ILE A 429 -10.14 12.75 6.87
CA ILE A 429 -10.11 12.59 5.41
C ILE A 429 -10.84 11.29 5.12
N LYS A 430 -11.91 11.34 4.32
CA LYS A 430 -12.79 10.18 4.10
C LYS A 430 -12.04 8.97 3.54
N GLN A 431 -11.00 9.23 2.76
CA GLN A 431 -10.18 8.23 2.08
C GLN A 431 -9.12 7.57 2.97
N ILE A 432 -8.85 8.10 4.17
CA ILE A 432 -7.78 7.61 5.05
C ILE A 432 -8.36 7.16 6.37
N ARG A 433 -8.01 5.95 6.80
CA ARG A 433 -8.40 5.50 8.13
C ARG A 433 -7.63 6.31 9.17
N PRO A 434 -8.24 6.75 10.29
CA PRO A 434 -7.57 7.56 11.29
C PRO A 434 -6.28 6.95 11.88
N HIS A 435 -6.09 5.64 11.74
CA HIS A 435 -4.86 4.98 12.18
C HIS A 435 -3.69 5.11 11.20
N GLU A 436 -3.98 5.08 9.89
CA GLU A 436 -3.00 5.19 8.79
C GLU A 436 -2.45 6.62 8.61
N ALA A 437 -3.08 7.64 9.21
CA ALA A 437 -2.60 9.02 9.08
C ALA A 437 -1.13 9.18 9.50
N SER A 438 -0.64 8.41 10.47
CA SER A 438 0.76 8.45 10.91
C SER A 438 1.71 7.90 9.85
N SER A 439 1.37 6.78 9.20
CA SER A 439 2.19 6.21 8.13
C SER A 439 2.24 7.17 6.94
N TYR A 440 1.13 7.79 6.54
CA TYR A 440 1.13 8.79 5.46
C TYR A 440 1.98 10.02 5.79
N ILE A 441 1.93 10.52 7.04
CA ILE A 441 2.81 11.62 7.49
C ILE A 441 4.27 11.20 7.40
N SER A 442 4.59 10.02 7.93
CA SER A 442 5.94 9.46 7.93
C SER A 442 6.47 9.32 6.50
N SER A 443 5.73 8.68 5.60
CA SER A 443 6.14 8.49 4.19
C SER A 443 6.30 9.82 3.45
N SER A 444 5.43 10.80 3.70
CA SER A 444 5.58 12.14 3.12
C SER A 444 6.83 12.87 3.61
N LEU A 445 7.23 12.65 4.87
CA LEU A 445 8.46 13.21 5.43
C LEU A 445 9.70 12.49 4.91
N VAL A 446 9.61 11.18 4.66
CA VAL A 446 10.66 10.40 3.97
C VAL A 446 10.92 10.98 2.58
N GLY A 447 9.88 11.16 1.75
CA GLY A 447 10.03 11.78 0.43
C GLY A 447 10.66 13.18 0.51
N GLN A 448 10.26 13.99 1.49
CA GLN A 448 10.91 15.30 1.70
C GLN A 448 12.37 15.20 2.13
N SER A 449 12.71 14.21 2.96
CA SER A 449 14.08 13.95 3.42
C SER A 449 14.99 13.56 2.26
N GLU A 450 14.50 12.69 1.36
CA GLU A 450 15.18 12.29 0.14
C GLU A 450 15.49 13.50 -0.75
N LEU A 451 14.47 14.28 -1.08
CA LEU A 451 14.60 15.45 -1.93
C LEU A 451 15.52 16.51 -1.33
N ALA A 452 15.47 16.69 0.00
CA ALA A 452 16.40 17.57 0.71
C ALA A 452 17.85 17.08 0.62
N LEU A 453 18.09 15.76 0.74
CA LEU A 453 19.43 15.20 0.60
C LEU A 453 19.97 15.35 -0.83
N ILE A 454 19.12 15.16 -1.85
CA ILE A 454 19.48 15.41 -3.25
C ILE A 454 19.94 16.86 -3.44
N LEU A 455 19.19 17.84 -2.90
CA LEU A 455 19.59 19.25 -2.95
C LEU A 455 20.93 19.51 -2.24
N GLU A 456 21.11 18.96 -1.04
CA GLU A 456 22.36 19.09 -0.29
C GLU A 456 23.56 18.52 -1.07
N LEU A 457 23.38 17.43 -1.81
CA LEU A 457 24.42 16.85 -2.66
C LEU A 457 24.67 17.67 -3.93
N LEU A 458 23.63 18.18 -4.59
CA LEU A 458 23.77 19.04 -5.76
C LEU A 458 24.47 20.36 -5.42
N ASP A 459 24.12 20.99 -4.29
CA ASP A 459 24.75 22.23 -3.83
C ASP A 459 26.25 22.02 -3.52
N ARG A 460 26.66 20.82 -3.07
CA ARG A 460 28.08 20.47 -2.87
C ARG A 460 28.87 20.37 -4.18
N GLN A 461 28.21 20.12 -5.32
CA GLN A 461 28.88 20.08 -6.61
C GLN A 461 29.12 21.46 -7.22
N ARG A 462 28.56 22.54 -6.65
CA ARG A 462 28.82 23.92 -7.11
C ARG A 462 30.20 24.39 -6.67
N GLU A 463 31.03 24.77 -7.64
CA GLU A 463 32.34 25.35 -7.36
C GLU A 463 32.19 26.67 -6.58
N GLY A 464 32.89 26.78 -5.44
CA GLY A 464 33.05 28.04 -4.71
C GLY A 464 31.91 28.44 -3.77
N GLN A 465 30.85 27.63 -3.62
CA GLN A 465 29.91 27.79 -2.51
C GLN A 465 30.34 26.94 -1.31
N PRO A 466 30.44 27.53 -0.11
CA PRO A 466 30.67 26.72 1.08
C PRO A 466 29.50 25.74 1.21
N PRO A 467 29.75 24.47 1.55
CA PRO A 467 28.69 23.50 1.77
C PRO A 467 27.71 24.09 2.77
N SER A 468 26.44 24.21 2.38
CA SER A 468 25.43 24.68 3.31
C SER A 468 25.43 23.70 4.48
N GLN A 469 25.64 24.17 5.70
CA GLN A 469 25.56 23.34 6.92
C GLN A 469 24.11 22.94 7.22
N THR A 470 23.23 22.93 6.23
CA THR A 470 21.83 22.61 6.43
C THR A 470 21.72 21.12 6.69
N THR A 471 21.21 20.76 7.87
CA THR A 471 20.94 19.37 8.28
C THR A 471 19.51 18.98 7.96
N LYS A 472 18.90 19.63 6.96
CA LYS A 472 17.45 19.60 6.76
C LYS A 472 16.99 18.20 6.40
N SER A 473 17.74 17.48 5.56
CA SER A 473 17.48 16.07 5.23
C SER A 473 17.43 15.20 6.50
N PHE A 474 18.46 15.29 7.35
CA PHE A 474 18.56 14.51 8.57
C PHE A 474 17.45 14.85 9.59
N ASP A 475 17.09 16.12 9.74
CA ASP A 475 16.01 16.55 10.62
C ASP A 475 14.64 16.03 10.15
N LEU A 476 14.40 16.01 8.83
CA LEU A 476 13.19 15.42 8.23
C LEU A 476 13.14 13.91 8.43
N ALA A 477 14.25 13.19 8.26
CA ALA A 477 14.32 11.75 8.51
C ALA A 477 14.06 11.39 9.98
N ILE A 478 14.57 12.20 10.92
CA ILE A 478 14.27 12.06 12.35
C ILE A 478 12.77 12.22 12.60
N GLU A 479 12.17 13.26 12.03
CA GLU A 479 10.75 13.52 12.20
C GLU A 479 9.90 12.42 11.58
N ALA A 480 10.26 11.91 10.40
CA ALA A 480 9.61 10.77 9.78
C ALA A 480 9.62 9.55 10.73
N TYR A 481 10.80 9.21 11.25
CA TYR A 481 10.95 8.10 12.20
C TYR A 481 10.08 8.32 13.45
N ASN A 482 10.08 9.50 14.04
CA ASN A 482 9.24 9.80 15.21
C ASN A 482 7.74 9.63 14.93
N GLN A 483 7.28 10.05 13.75
CA GLN A 483 5.89 9.89 13.32
C GLN A 483 5.52 8.42 13.07
N SER A 484 6.49 7.56 12.73
CA SER A 484 6.29 6.11 12.59
C SER A 484 6.28 5.34 13.93
N LEU A 485 6.80 5.93 15.01
CA LEU A 485 6.93 5.27 16.31
C LEU A 485 5.67 5.36 17.17
N ALA A 486 5.00 6.52 17.15
CA ALA A 486 3.95 6.81 18.10
C ALA A 486 2.56 6.61 17.49
N PRO A 487 1.58 6.10 18.26
CA PRO A 487 0.20 6.46 17.97
C PRO A 487 0.12 7.98 18.02
N TYR A 488 -0.46 8.62 17.01
CA TYR A 488 -0.60 10.07 16.94
C TYR A 488 -1.11 10.67 18.26
N VAL A 489 -0.21 11.13 19.16
CA VAL A 489 -0.62 11.60 20.49
C VAL A 489 -1.02 13.07 20.37
N ILE A 490 -2.32 13.30 20.50
CA ILE A 490 -2.90 14.64 20.65
C ILE A 490 -2.35 15.26 21.95
N SER A 491 -1.30 16.05 21.85
CA SER A 491 -0.95 17.04 22.87
C SER A 491 -0.99 18.42 22.24
N ARG A 492 -1.68 19.35 22.91
CA ARG A 492 -1.54 20.78 22.66
C ARG A 492 -0.29 21.22 23.43
N ASP A 493 0.89 21.05 22.86
CA ASP A 493 2.07 21.73 23.41
C ASP A 493 2.30 23.07 22.66
N PRO A 494 2.49 24.19 23.39
CA PRO A 494 2.44 25.55 22.84
C PRO A 494 3.82 26.10 22.40
N THR A 495 4.79 25.27 22.02
CA THR A 495 6.14 25.75 21.65
C THR A 495 6.57 25.34 20.24
N PRO A 496 6.88 26.28 19.32
CA PRO A 496 7.09 25.93 17.92
C PRO A 496 8.47 25.37 17.53
N ASN A 497 9.54 25.49 18.35
CA ASN A 497 10.90 25.48 17.79
C ASN A 497 11.99 24.73 18.60
N SER A 498 11.79 23.49 19.06
CA SER A 498 12.95 22.63 19.39
C SER A 498 12.63 21.14 19.40
N PHE A 499 13.09 20.41 18.38
CA PHE A 499 13.12 18.95 18.38
C PHE A 499 14.43 18.48 19.03
N LYS A 500 14.43 18.32 20.35
CA LYS A 500 15.43 17.46 21.01
C LYS A 500 15.02 16.02 20.73
N LEU A 501 15.94 15.22 20.19
CA LEU A 501 15.84 13.76 20.07
C LEU A 501 15.57 13.11 21.44
N ALA A 502 14.33 13.14 21.89
CA ALA A 502 13.83 12.30 22.97
C ALA A 502 13.32 11.03 22.32
N PHE A 503 14.25 10.12 22.03
CA PHE A 503 13.89 8.74 21.73
C PHE A 503 13.14 8.21 22.94
N SER A 504 11.82 8.02 22.83
CA SER A 504 11.12 7.19 23.80
C SER A 504 11.68 5.79 23.62
N SER A 505 12.56 5.39 24.53
CA SER A 505 13.03 4.02 24.61
C SER A 505 11.80 3.13 24.75
N TYR A 506 11.53 2.31 23.74
CA TYR A 506 10.48 1.28 23.74
C TYR A 506 10.61 0.32 24.95
N SER A 507 11.77 0.33 25.63
CA SER A 507 12.07 -0.47 26.83
C SER A 507 11.71 0.18 28.17
N ALA A 508 11.19 1.41 28.21
CA ALA A 508 10.68 1.97 29.47
C ALA A 508 9.37 1.23 29.80
N ALA A 509 9.43 0.35 30.81
CA ALA A 509 8.34 -0.51 31.26
C ALA A 509 6.99 0.22 31.24
N CYS A 510 6.22 -0.02 30.18
CA CYS A 510 4.87 0.47 30.05
C CYS A 510 4.07 -0.01 31.26
N SER A 511 3.50 0.93 32.00
CA SER A 511 2.49 0.63 33.01
C SER A 511 1.38 -0.20 32.36
N ALA A 512 0.74 -1.10 33.11
CA ALA A 512 -0.28 -2.03 32.60
C ALA A 512 -1.54 -1.37 31.99
N ASN A 513 -1.58 -0.03 31.88
CA ASN A 513 -2.62 0.77 31.24
C ASN A 513 -2.09 1.61 30.05
N GLU A 514 -0.83 1.48 29.64
CA GLU A 514 -0.25 2.27 28.56
C GLU A 514 -0.55 1.68 27.17
N LYS A 515 -1.34 2.46 26.43
CA LYS A 515 -1.50 2.56 24.97
C LYS A 515 -0.72 1.49 24.19
N GLU A 516 -1.43 0.42 23.84
CA GLU A 516 -1.06 -0.56 22.83
C GLU A 516 -0.45 0.21 21.64
N GLY A 517 0.86 0.06 21.44
CA GLY A 517 1.56 0.67 20.30
C GLY A 517 0.87 0.21 19.02
N ARG A 518 0.63 1.13 18.08
CA ARG A 518 0.08 0.76 16.78
C ARG A 518 1.17 0.05 16.00
N ASN A 519 1.05 -1.27 15.95
CA ASN A 519 2.00 -2.16 15.29
C ASN A 519 1.47 -2.67 13.94
N GLU A 520 0.48 -1.99 13.37
CA GLU A 520 -0.05 -2.27 12.04
C GLU A 520 1.06 -2.19 10.97
N TRP A 521 0.88 -2.98 9.90
CA TRP A 521 1.90 -3.17 8.87
C TRP A 521 2.34 -1.85 8.23
N ALA A 522 1.39 -0.95 7.93
CA ALA A 522 1.69 0.34 7.30
C ALA A 522 2.63 1.22 8.15
N ASN A 523 2.49 1.22 9.47
CA ASN A 523 3.39 1.97 10.35
C ASN A 523 4.76 1.30 10.46
N PHE A 524 4.81 -0.03 10.46
CA PHE A 524 6.06 -0.77 10.45
C PHE A 524 6.86 -0.51 9.15
N SER A 525 6.20 -0.61 8.00
CA SER A 525 6.80 -0.30 6.70
C SER A 525 7.34 1.13 6.65
N ALA A 526 6.51 2.11 7.02
CA ALA A 526 6.93 3.52 7.08
C ALA A 526 8.09 3.76 8.06
N ARG A 527 8.16 3.00 9.16
CA ARG A 527 9.27 3.04 10.12
C ARG A 527 10.57 2.53 9.52
N LEU A 528 10.54 1.39 8.84
CA LEU A 528 11.74 0.85 8.18
C LEU A 528 12.28 1.83 7.14
N GLU A 529 11.40 2.38 6.31
CA GLU A 529 11.78 3.41 5.33
C GLU A 529 12.39 4.64 6.00
N SER A 530 11.79 5.12 7.10
CA SER A 530 12.33 6.25 7.86
C SER A 530 13.70 5.94 8.46
N ILE A 531 13.92 4.72 8.95
CA ILE A 531 15.22 4.27 9.47
C ILE A 531 16.28 4.22 8.35
N LYS A 532 15.91 3.69 7.18
CA LYS A 532 16.77 3.64 6.00
C LYS A 532 17.29 5.03 5.65
N TRP A 533 16.38 5.99 5.52
CA TRP A 533 16.73 7.39 5.23
C TRP A 533 17.47 8.09 6.36
N LEU A 534 17.16 7.78 7.62
CA LEU A 534 17.88 8.32 8.78
C LEU A 534 19.36 7.91 8.78
N LEU A 535 19.65 6.63 8.55
CA LEU A 535 21.02 6.13 8.44
C LEU A 535 21.75 6.79 7.28
N ARG A 536 21.07 6.91 6.13
CA ARG A 536 21.60 7.49 4.92
C ARG A 536 21.97 8.96 5.08
N CYS A 537 21.04 9.79 5.57
CA CYS A 537 21.28 11.21 5.82
C CYS A 537 22.39 11.40 6.86
N LYS A 538 22.41 10.58 7.93
CA LYS A 538 23.46 10.62 8.95
C LYS A 538 24.83 10.35 8.35
N PHE A 539 24.94 9.36 7.47
CA PHE A 539 26.19 9.03 6.80
C PHE A 539 26.70 10.21 5.97
N HIS A 540 25.89 10.77 5.06
CA HIS A 540 26.26 11.91 4.21
C HIS A 540 26.57 13.19 4.95
N HIS A 541 26.00 13.38 6.15
CA HIS A 541 26.29 14.51 6.99
C HIS A 541 27.65 14.35 7.70
N VAL A 542 27.98 13.14 8.17
CA VAL A 542 29.26 12.88 8.86
C VAL A 542 30.43 12.78 7.88
N THR A 543 30.21 12.32 6.65
CA THR A 543 31.24 12.26 5.61
C THR A 543 31.46 13.59 4.89
N SER A 544 30.61 14.59 5.16
CA SER A 544 30.81 15.91 4.59
C SER A 544 32.07 16.55 5.20
N PRO A 545 33.06 16.96 4.38
CA PRO A 545 34.29 17.55 4.91
C PRO A 545 33.94 18.83 5.67
N SER A 546 34.08 18.80 7.00
CA SER A 546 34.00 20.01 7.81
C SER A 546 35.16 20.92 7.42
N HIS A 547 34.83 22.11 6.93
CA HIS A 547 35.79 23.08 6.38
C HIS A 547 36.87 23.57 7.38
N ASP A 548 36.78 23.16 8.64
CA ASP A 548 37.67 23.56 9.74
C ASP A 548 38.96 22.71 9.88
N HIS A 549 39.12 21.64 9.10
CA HIS A 549 40.35 20.85 9.11
C HIS A 549 41.20 21.12 7.88
N ASP A 550 42.45 21.51 8.12
CA ASP A 550 43.46 21.76 7.10
C ASP A 550 43.59 20.50 6.21
N PRO A 551 43.33 20.59 4.89
CA PRO A 551 43.37 19.45 3.96
C PRO A 551 44.73 18.75 3.92
N HIS A 552 45.77 19.32 4.54
CA HIS A 552 47.09 18.76 4.64
C HIS A 552 47.36 17.90 5.90
N GLU A 553 46.49 17.88 6.91
CA GLU A 553 46.79 17.19 8.19
C GLU A 553 46.24 15.77 8.35
N HIS A 554 45.27 15.29 7.55
CA HIS A 554 44.78 13.91 7.65
C HIS A 554 44.40 13.28 6.31
N PRO A 555 45.28 12.44 5.70
CA PRO A 555 45.05 11.83 4.39
C PRO A 555 44.20 10.53 4.45
N GLY A 556 43.22 10.45 5.35
CA GLY A 556 42.35 9.28 5.42
C GLY A 556 41.09 9.59 6.20
N PHE A 557 39.95 9.64 5.52
CA PHE A 557 38.65 9.46 6.15
C PHE A 557 38.68 8.10 6.85
N ASP A 558 38.78 8.09 8.19
CA ASP A 558 38.67 6.85 8.97
C ASP A 558 37.18 6.44 9.01
N LEU A 559 36.75 5.81 7.92
CA LEU A 559 35.40 5.30 7.75
C LEU A 559 35.05 4.29 8.85
N GLU A 560 36.03 3.52 9.35
CA GLU A 560 35.83 2.62 10.48
C GLU A 560 35.50 3.38 11.76
N GLN A 561 36.19 4.50 12.02
CA GLN A 561 35.90 5.37 13.16
C GLN A 561 34.52 6.05 13.05
N ILE A 562 34.12 6.50 11.86
CA ILE A 562 32.79 7.05 11.61
C ILE A 562 31.71 6.00 11.91
N ILE A 563 31.87 4.80 11.36
CA ILE A 563 30.95 3.68 11.60
C ILE A 563 30.84 3.42 13.10
N LYS A 564 31.98 3.18 13.76
CA LYS A 564 32.04 2.84 15.18
C LYS A 564 31.43 3.90 16.09
N ASN A 565 31.69 5.18 15.83
CA ASN A 565 31.32 6.26 16.73
C ASN A 565 29.94 6.86 16.44
N GLN A 566 29.46 6.79 15.20
CA GLN A 566 28.24 7.50 14.77
C GLN A 566 27.13 6.57 14.28
N LEU A 567 27.46 5.54 13.49
CA LEU A 567 26.46 4.67 12.86
C LEU A 567 26.15 3.42 13.69
N SER A 568 27.15 2.72 14.22
CA SER A 568 26.94 1.54 15.07
C SER A 568 26.03 1.84 16.28
N PRO A 569 26.18 2.96 17.02
CA PRO A 569 25.25 3.28 18.11
C PRO A 569 23.81 3.46 17.62
N LEU A 570 23.62 4.02 16.42
CA LEU A 570 22.31 4.21 15.82
C LEU A 570 21.69 2.88 15.37
N ILE A 571 22.47 2.00 14.73
CA ILE A 571 22.08 0.65 14.32
C ILE A 571 21.66 -0.18 15.56
N THR A 572 22.47 -0.17 16.62
CA THR A 572 22.15 -0.86 17.89
C THR A 572 20.88 -0.29 18.51
N LYS A 573 20.72 1.04 18.51
CA LYS A 573 19.54 1.70 19.06
C LYS A 573 18.26 1.38 18.31
N LEU A 574 18.35 1.26 16.99
CA LEU A 574 17.22 0.94 16.11
C LEU A 574 16.97 -0.57 16.02
N SER A 575 17.80 -1.39 16.68
CA SER A 575 17.69 -2.85 16.70
C SER A 575 17.70 -3.49 15.31
N LEU A 576 18.51 -2.93 14.39
CA LEU A 576 18.61 -3.43 13.03
C LEU A 576 19.43 -4.72 12.97
N SER A 577 18.89 -5.70 12.26
CA SER A 577 19.58 -6.95 11.96
C SER A 577 20.53 -6.80 10.76
N PRO A 578 21.48 -7.72 10.56
CA PRO A 578 22.27 -7.77 9.33
C PRO A 578 21.40 -7.92 8.06
N ALA A 579 20.27 -8.63 8.15
CA ALA A 579 19.35 -8.78 7.03
C ALA A 579 18.71 -7.44 6.63
N ASP A 580 18.33 -6.61 7.60
CA ASP A 580 17.82 -5.25 7.33
C ASP A 580 18.87 -4.40 6.61
N LEU A 581 20.14 -4.50 7.03
CA LEU A 581 21.24 -3.75 6.41
C LEU A 581 21.56 -4.24 5.00
N VAL A 582 21.49 -5.56 4.73
CA VAL A 582 21.63 -6.11 3.38
C VAL A 582 20.52 -5.58 2.49
N LYS A 583 19.28 -5.64 2.96
CA LYS A 583 18.12 -5.12 2.23
C LYS A 583 18.26 -3.63 1.94
N PHE A 584 18.61 -2.81 2.93
CA PHE A 584 18.87 -1.39 2.70
C PHE A 584 19.96 -1.21 1.64
N TYR A 585 21.03 -1.99 1.68
CA TYR A 585 22.06 -1.89 0.65
C TYR A 585 21.57 -2.29 -0.75
N GLU A 586 20.68 -3.26 -0.87
CA GLU A 586 20.03 -3.65 -2.13
C GLU A 586 19.09 -2.56 -2.64
N ASP A 587 18.24 -1.99 -1.77
CA ASP A 587 17.32 -0.89 -2.10
C ASP A 587 18.04 0.38 -2.56
N LEU A 588 19.23 0.65 -2.02
CA LEU A 588 20.02 1.85 -2.31
C LEU A 588 20.91 1.69 -3.54
N GLN A 589 21.05 0.47 -4.06
CA GLN A 589 21.78 0.26 -5.31
C GLN A 589 21.03 0.97 -6.44
N ASP A 590 21.77 1.77 -7.21
CA ASP A 590 21.31 2.40 -8.44
C ASP A 590 20.29 3.54 -8.27
N ASP A 591 19.99 3.94 -7.04
CA ASP A 591 19.18 5.13 -6.80
C ASP A 591 19.94 6.44 -7.05
N THR A 592 19.19 7.54 -7.15
CA THR A 592 19.71 8.88 -7.46
C THR A 592 20.79 9.37 -6.49
N VAL A 593 20.60 9.17 -5.19
CA VAL A 593 21.53 9.66 -4.17
C VAL A 593 22.82 8.83 -4.19
N TYR A 594 22.73 7.53 -4.48
CA TYR A 594 23.87 6.66 -4.64
C TYR A 594 24.72 7.08 -5.87
N ILE A 595 24.06 7.48 -6.96
CA ILE A 595 24.71 8.00 -8.17
C ILE A 595 25.39 9.35 -7.88
N LEU A 596 24.68 10.29 -7.25
CA LEU A 596 25.20 11.63 -6.95
C LEU A 596 26.37 11.63 -5.96
N SER A 597 26.40 10.65 -5.07
CA SER A 597 27.42 10.54 -4.04
C SER A 597 28.64 9.72 -4.46
N ASP A 598 28.84 9.49 -5.76
CA ASP A 598 29.95 8.68 -6.30
C ASP A 598 30.05 7.30 -5.64
N SER A 599 28.90 6.73 -5.26
CA SER A 599 28.82 5.41 -4.63
C SER A 599 29.59 5.26 -3.32
N ILE A 600 29.84 6.36 -2.56
CA ILE A 600 30.58 6.27 -1.28
C ILE A 600 29.87 5.34 -0.27
N GLU A 601 28.56 5.19 -0.39
CA GLU A 601 27.73 4.29 0.41
C GLU A 601 28.12 2.81 0.24
N LYS A 602 28.67 2.43 -0.93
CA LYS A 602 29.13 1.04 -1.18
C LYS A 602 30.20 0.60 -0.20
N SER A 603 31.15 1.48 0.11
CA SER A 603 32.22 1.19 1.06
C SER A 603 31.70 1.11 2.49
N LEU A 604 30.71 1.95 2.83
CA LEU A 604 30.03 1.93 4.12
C LEU A 604 29.36 0.57 4.36
N PHE A 605 28.47 0.15 3.46
CA PHE A 605 27.71 -1.09 3.65
C PHE A 605 28.61 -2.31 3.63
N LYS A 606 29.69 -2.33 2.82
CA LYS A 606 30.70 -3.39 2.89
C LYS A 606 31.36 -3.53 4.27
N LEU A 607 31.56 -2.43 5.00
CA LEU A 607 32.13 -2.47 6.35
C LEU A 607 31.08 -2.83 7.41
N LEU A 608 29.86 -2.29 7.29
CA LEU A 608 28.75 -2.63 8.17
C LEU A 608 28.42 -4.13 8.13
N LEU A 609 28.41 -4.73 6.93
CA LEU A 609 28.10 -6.14 6.72
C LEU A 609 29.26 -7.10 7.06
N ARG A 610 30.49 -6.58 7.27
CA ARG A 610 31.65 -7.37 7.74
C ARG A 610 31.80 -7.38 9.25
N SER A 611 31.19 -6.42 9.94
CA SER A 611 31.33 -6.27 11.38
C SER A 611 30.43 -7.30 12.08
N PRO A 612 31.00 -8.24 12.87
CA PRO A 612 30.23 -9.29 13.53
C PRO A 612 29.32 -8.80 14.64
#